data_AF-A0A9X7BGV0-F1
#
_entry.id   AF-A0A9X7BGV0-F1
#
_cell.length_a   1.000
_cell.length_b   1.000
_cell.length_c   1.000
_cell.angle_alpha   90.00
_cell.angle_beta   90.00
_cell.angle_gamma   90.00
#
_symmetry.space_group_name_H-M   'P 1'
#
loop_
_entity.id
_entity.type
_entity.pdbx_description
1 polymer ?
#
loop_
_entity_poly.entity_id
_entity_poly.type
_entity_poly.pdbx_seq_one_letter_code
_entity_poly.pdbx_strand_id
1 'polypeptide(L)'
;ETFSSYEMVGPILGIAIGILVMSLLDNYCHHPMIHKKDQQAWQTFLFLSFAIFIHNIPSGFALGTAFINHNDSAIPFLIAIVVHHIPEGLALIIPFLFTKHKYISFLLTTLLLSLILGTGTVFGILMEGKALHLQGLIMGSAIGSLGYVTIHEMLWKAKKQLSFLTFLMWATSGFLLITVFTLFAGHH
;
A
#
# COMPACT_ATOMS: atom_id res chain seq x y z
N GLU A 1 -28.73 14.41 -0.06
CA GLU A 1 -28.32 13.22 -0.83
C GLU A 1 -27.35 13.54 -1.98
N THR A 2 -27.54 14.62 -2.74
CA THR A 2 -26.63 14.93 -3.87
C THR A 2 -25.18 15.23 -3.44
N PHE A 3 -24.94 15.88 -2.29
CA PHE A 3 -23.58 16.19 -1.83
C PHE A 3 -22.76 14.96 -1.40
N SER A 4 -23.37 13.91 -0.83
CA SER A 4 -22.61 12.69 -0.48
C SER A 4 -22.20 11.88 -1.72
N SER A 5 -22.95 12.00 -2.81
CA SER A 5 -22.58 11.37 -4.09
C SER A 5 -21.29 11.98 -4.66
N TYR A 6 -21.10 13.30 -4.55
CA TYR A 6 -19.90 13.99 -5.04
C TYR A 6 -18.64 13.69 -4.21
N GLU A 7 -18.77 13.41 -2.92
CA GLU A 7 -17.66 12.97 -2.08
C GLU A 7 -17.17 11.56 -2.44
N MET A 8 -18.08 10.67 -2.84
CA MET A 8 -17.78 9.28 -3.23
C MET A 8 -17.13 9.15 -4.62
N VAL A 9 -17.32 10.14 -5.51
CA VAL A 9 -16.73 10.13 -6.87
C VAL A 9 -15.21 10.08 -6.82
N GLY A 10 -14.59 10.87 -5.94
CA GLY A 10 -13.12 10.91 -5.78
C GLY A 10 -12.54 9.53 -5.46
N PRO A 11 -12.93 8.90 -4.33
CA PRO A 11 -12.48 7.56 -3.96
C PRO A 11 -12.72 6.49 -5.03
N ILE A 12 -13.90 6.47 -5.66
CA ILE A 12 -14.22 5.47 -6.68
C ILE A 12 -13.31 5.62 -7.91
N LEU A 13 -13.14 6.86 -8.41
CA LEU A 13 -12.21 7.14 -9.50
C LEU A 13 -10.78 6.81 -9.12
N GLY A 14 -10.39 7.13 -7.88
CA GLY A 14 -9.08 6.79 -7.34
C GLY A 14 -8.84 5.28 -7.37
N ILE A 15 -9.78 4.49 -6.87
CA ILE A 15 -9.69 3.01 -6.87
C ILE A 15 -9.53 2.50 -8.31
N ALA A 16 -10.35 3.00 -9.23
CA ALA A 16 -10.27 2.61 -10.65
C ALA A 16 -8.88 2.93 -11.24
N ILE A 17 -8.33 4.12 -10.96
CA ILE A 17 -7.00 4.52 -11.41
C ILE A 17 -5.92 3.63 -10.77
N GLY A 18 -5.98 3.38 -9.46
CA GLY A 18 -5.02 2.52 -8.77
C GLY A 18 -5.00 1.10 -9.34
N ILE A 19 -6.18 0.51 -9.56
CA ILE A 19 -6.32 -0.81 -10.20
C ILE A 19 -5.79 -0.78 -11.63
N LEU A 20 -6.15 0.23 -12.43
CA LEU A 20 -5.69 0.36 -13.81
C LEU A 20 -4.17 0.43 -13.88
N VAL A 21 -3.55 1.29 -13.08
CA VAL A 21 -2.09 1.46 -13.04
C VAL A 21 -1.42 0.14 -12.64
N MET A 22 -1.89 -0.52 -11.58
CA MET A 22 -1.31 -1.79 -11.16
C MET A 22 -1.54 -2.91 -12.17
N SER A 23 -2.69 -2.96 -12.84
CA SER A 23 -2.96 -3.95 -13.89
C SER A 23 -2.06 -3.76 -15.11
N LEU A 24 -1.82 -2.51 -15.53
CA LEU A 24 -0.88 -2.22 -16.60
C LEU A 24 0.54 -2.66 -16.21
N LEU A 25 0.98 -2.33 -15.00
CA LEU A 25 2.30 -2.72 -14.50
C LEU A 25 2.46 -4.23 -14.39
N ASP A 26 1.42 -4.92 -13.94
CA ASP A 26 1.43 -6.38 -13.86
C ASP A 26 1.67 -7.00 -15.24
N ASN A 27 0.99 -6.50 -16.27
CA ASN A 27 1.21 -6.92 -17.66
C ASN A 27 2.65 -6.65 -18.15
N TYR A 28 3.28 -5.55 -17.74
CA TYR A 28 4.67 -5.23 -18.10
C TYR A 28 5.70 -6.03 -17.29
N CYS A 29 5.45 -6.26 -16.00
CA CYS A 29 6.38 -6.90 -15.06
C CYS A 29 6.35 -8.42 -15.15
N HIS A 30 5.17 -9.03 -15.34
CA HIS A 30 4.97 -10.47 -15.42
C HIS A 30 4.81 -10.96 -16.87
N HIS A 31 5.82 -10.71 -17.71
CA HIS A 31 5.95 -11.47 -18.95
C HIS A 31 6.26 -12.94 -18.61
N PRO A 32 5.66 -13.95 -19.28
CA PRO A 32 5.96 -15.36 -19.06
C PRO A 32 7.38 -15.68 -19.54
N MET A 33 8.37 -15.38 -18.70
CA MET A 33 9.78 -15.65 -18.94
C MET A 33 10.18 -16.94 -18.24
N ILE A 34 10.84 -17.78 -19.02
CA ILE A 34 11.16 -19.17 -18.74
C ILE A 34 12.14 -19.30 -17.54
N HIS A 35 11.68 -19.97 -16.48
CA HIS A 35 12.42 -20.80 -15.52
C HIS A 35 13.58 -20.26 -14.64
N LYS A 36 13.86 -18.95 -14.52
CA LYS A 36 14.84 -18.46 -13.52
C LYS A 36 14.18 -17.87 -12.27
N LYS A 37 14.23 -18.62 -11.15
CA LYS A 37 13.71 -18.22 -9.82
C LYS A 37 14.17 -16.82 -9.37
N ASP A 38 15.43 -16.50 -9.62
CA ASP A 38 16.04 -15.18 -9.32
C ASP A 38 15.35 -14.01 -10.03
N GLN A 39 15.04 -14.18 -11.32
CA GLN A 39 14.38 -13.15 -12.10
C GLN A 39 12.91 -12.95 -11.68
N GLN A 40 12.21 -14.04 -11.34
CA GLN A 40 10.86 -13.97 -10.80
C GLN A 40 10.83 -13.27 -9.43
N ALA A 41 11.81 -13.53 -8.58
CA ALA A 41 11.96 -12.87 -7.29
C ALA A 41 12.20 -11.36 -7.45
N TRP A 42 13.05 -10.96 -8.42
CA TRP A 42 13.29 -9.55 -8.73
C TRP A 42 12.05 -8.84 -9.28
N GLN A 43 11.30 -9.48 -10.18
CA GLN A 43 10.03 -8.94 -10.69
C GLN A 43 9.01 -8.74 -9.57
N THR A 44 8.88 -9.73 -8.69
CA THR A 44 8.02 -9.66 -7.50
C THR A 44 8.44 -8.48 -6.62
N PHE A 45 9.74 -8.36 -6.31
CA PHE A 45 10.28 -7.25 -5.52
C PHE A 45 9.96 -5.87 -6.13
N LEU A 46 10.19 -5.69 -7.43
CA LEU A 46 9.90 -4.42 -8.12
C LEU A 46 8.41 -4.11 -8.14
N PHE A 47 7.58 -5.12 -8.38
CA PHE A 47 6.12 -4.97 -8.42
C PHE A 47 5.58 -4.53 -7.04
N LEU A 48 6.01 -5.17 -5.95
CA LEU A 48 5.66 -4.75 -4.59
C LEU A 48 6.20 -3.35 -4.27
N SER A 49 7.46 -3.06 -4.65
CA SER A 49 8.07 -1.75 -4.43
C SER A 49 7.25 -0.64 -5.07
N PHE A 50 6.77 -0.86 -6.30
CA PHE A 50 5.96 0.12 -7.00
C PHE A 50 4.57 0.30 -6.40
N ALA A 51 3.94 -0.79 -5.95
CA ALA A 51 2.65 -0.70 -5.27
C ALA A 51 2.75 0.11 -3.97
N ILE A 52 3.80 -0.12 -3.18
CA ILE A 52 4.09 0.63 -1.94
C ILE A 52 4.44 2.08 -2.28
N PHE A 53 5.18 2.34 -3.36
CA PHE A 53 5.44 3.70 -3.83
C PHE A 53 4.15 4.48 -4.05
N ILE A 54 3.17 3.89 -4.76
CA ILE A 54 1.88 4.53 -4.99
C ILE A 54 1.14 4.72 -3.67
N HIS A 55 1.14 3.72 -2.79
CA HIS A 55 0.44 3.77 -1.51
C HIS A 55 1.00 4.82 -0.54
N ASN A 56 2.30 5.04 -0.56
CA ASN A 56 2.97 5.99 0.33
C ASN A 56 2.60 7.44 0.04
N ILE A 57 2.18 7.77 -1.19
CA ILE A 57 1.72 9.13 -1.53
C ILE A 57 0.44 9.49 -0.73
N PRO A 58 -0.64 8.70 -0.78
CA PRO A 58 -1.82 8.88 0.06
C PRO A 58 -1.53 8.84 1.56
N SER A 59 -0.75 7.86 2.03
CA SER A 59 -0.43 7.73 3.47
C SER A 59 0.33 8.95 3.99
N GLY A 60 1.29 9.45 3.21
CA GLY A 60 2.00 10.69 3.51
C GLY A 60 1.04 11.88 3.51
N PHE A 61 0.23 12.04 2.46
CA PHE A 61 -0.75 13.12 2.36
C PHE A 61 -1.68 13.16 3.58
N ALA A 62 -2.27 12.02 3.95
CA ALA A 62 -3.14 11.90 5.11
C ALA A 62 -2.41 12.31 6.40
N LEU A 63 -1.16 11.88 6.59
CA LEU A 63 -0.35 12.23 7.76
C LEU A 63 -0.13 13.75 7.83
N GLY A 64 0.20 14.37 6.70
CA GLY A 64 0.38 15.81 6.62
C GLY A 64 -0.88 16.59 6.97
N THR A 65 -2.03 16.15 6.46
CA THR A 65 -3.33 16.78 6.81
C THR A 65 -3.70 16.58 8.28
N ALA A 66 -3.36 15.42 8.88
CA ALA A 66 -3.61 15.15 10.29
C ALA A 66 -2.82 16.11 11.20
N PHE A 67 -1.55 16.40 10.86
CA PHE A 67 -0.72 17.36 11.60
C PHE A 67 -1.27 18.80 11.60
N ILE A 68 -2.03 19.19 10.56
CA ILE A 68 -2.62 20.53 10.46
C ILE A 68 -4.00 20.59 11.11
N ASN A 69 -4.81 19.54 10.97
CA ASN A 69 -6.21 19.59 11.36
C ASN A 69 -6.47 19.18 12.81
N HIS A 70 -5.63 18.35 13.45
CA HIS A 70 -5.84 17.89 14.84
C HIS A 70 -4.53 17.45 15.52
N ASN A 71 -4.03 18.25 16.48
CA ASN A 71 -2.79 17.93 17.21
C ASN A 71 -2.87 16.62 18.02
N ASP A 72 -4.05 16.29 18.57
CA ASP A 72 -4.19 15.14 19.48
C ASP A 72 -4.22 13.79 18.75
N SER A 73 -4.70 13.75 17.50
CA SER A 73 -4.79 12.51 16.70
C SER A 73 -3.60 12.27 15.77
N ALA A 74 -2.73 13.28 15.54
CA ALA A 74 -1.61 13.16 14.61
C ALA A 74 -0.52 12.19 15.11
N ILE A 75 -0.21 12.21 16.41
CA ILE A 75 0.80 11.31 17.01
C ILE A 75 0.33 9.84 16.99
N PRO A 76 -0.89 9.51 17.47
CA PRO A 76 -1.44 8.15 17.30
C PRO A 76 -1.44 7.68 15.85
N PHE A 77 -1.81 8.56 14.92
CA PHE A 77 -1.82 8.23 13.50
C PHE A 77 -0.42 7.97 12.95
N LEU A 78 0.59 8.77 13.33
CA LEU A 78 1.99 8.51 12.99
C LEU A 78 2.46 7.14 13.49
N ILE A 79 2.12 6.79 14.74
CA ILE A 79 2.47 5.47 15.31
C ILE A 79 1.81 4.35 14.51
N ALA A 80 0.51 4.49 14.18
CA ALA A 80 -0.19 3.55 13.33
C ALA A 80 0.47 3.43 11.95
N ILE A 81 0.98 4.54 11.40
CA ILE A 81 1.72 4.55 10.14
C ILE A 81 3.02 3.73 10.25
N VAL A 82 3.81 3.97 11.29
CA VAL A 82 5.06 3.23 11.52
C VAL A 82 4.80 1.73 11.67
N VAL A 83 3.77 1.35 12.43
CA VAL A 83 3.45 -0.05 12.67
C VAL A 83 3.01 -0.76 11.38
N HIS A 84 2.22 -0.12 10.51
CA HIS A 84 1.80 -0.78 9.25
C HIS A 84 2.94 -0.98 8.26
N HIS A 85 3.97 -0.10 8.27
CA HIS A 85 5.11 -0.22 7.37
C HIS A 85 6.01 -1.42 7.73
N ILE A 86 5.93 -1.97 8.95
CA ILE A 86 6.69 -3.15 9.35
C ILE A 86 6.29 -4.38 8.50
N PRO A 87 5.00 -4.79 8.43
CA PRO A 87 4.54 -5.82 7.50
C PRO A 87 4.92 -5.58 6.04
N GLU A 88 4.83 -4.34 5.55
CA GLU A 88 5.18 -4.01 4.16
C GLU A 88 6.67 -4.18 3.87
N GLY A 89 7.53 -3.74 4.81
CA GLY A 89 8.97 -3.95 4.73
C GLY A 89 9.34 -5.43 4.72
N LEU A 90 8.64 -6.26 5.51
CA LEU A 90 8.80 -7.71 5.48
C LEU A 90 8.34 -8.31 4.14
N ALA A 91 7.22 -7.85 3.58
CA ALA A 91 6.75 -8.29 2.27
C ALA A 91 7.74 -7.94 1.14
N LEU A 92 8.47 -6.83 1.27
CA LEU A 92 9.51 -6.40 0.34
C LEU A 92 10.81 -7.21 0.45
N ILE A 93 11.29 -7.45 1.67
CA ILE A 93 12.60 -8.11 1.86
C ILE A 93 12.56 -9.59 1.48
N ILE A 94 11.44 -10.28 1.71
CA ILE A 94 11.29 -11.71 1.40
C ILE A 94 11.63 -12.03 -0.07
N PRO A 95 10.99 -11.43 -1.10
CA PRO A 95 11.36 -11.69 -2.49
C PRO A 95 12.78 -11.19 -2.79
N PHE A 96 13.22 -10.08 -2.20
CA PHE A 96 14.58 -9.55 -2.42
C PHE A 96 15.68 -10.55 -2.01
N LEU A 97 15.49 -11.30 -0.92
CA LEU A 97 16.44 -12.32 -0.44
C LEU A 97 16.67 -13.46 -1.44
N PHE A 98 15.71 -13.71 -2.34
CA PHE A 98 15.83 -14.70 -3.40
C PHE A 98 16.41 -14.14 -4.70
N THR A 99 16.86 -12.88 -4.69
CA THR A 99 17.52 -12.23 -5.81
C THR A 99 19.05 -12.30 -5.68
N LYS A 100 19.75 -12.14 -6.81
CA LYS A 100 21.21 -11.97 -6.88
C LYS A 100 21.66 -10.51 -6.81
N HIS A 101 20.73 -9.58 -6.57
CA HIS A 101 21.05 -8.16 -6.49
C HIS A 101 21.76 -7.82 -5.17
N LYS A 102 22.57 -6.76 -5.20
CA LYS A 102 23.31 -6.28 -4.03
C LYS A 102 22.35 -5.62 -3.04
N TYR A 103 22.59 -5.81 -1.74
CA TYR A 103 21.79 -5.22 -0.65
C TYR A 103 21.63 -3.69 -0.75
N ILE A 104 22.59 -2.99 -1.37
CA ILE A 104 22.47 -1.55 -1.62
C ILE A 104 21.24 -1.19 -2.49
N SER A 105 20.83 -2.07 -3.40
CA SER A 105 19.62 -1.86 -4.20
C SER A 105 18.35 -1.86 -3.34
N PHE A 106 18.30 -2.76 -2.35
CA PHE A 106 17.22 -2.79 -1.37
C PHE A 106 17.20 -1.51 -0.53
N LEU A 107 18.36 -1.11 0.01
CA LEU A 107 18.48 0.12 0.80
C LEU A 107 18.07 1.38 0.02
N LEU A 108 18.51 1.51 -1.24
CA LEU A 108 18.12 2.64 -2.09
C LEU A 108 16.61 2.64 -2.37
N THR A 109 16.01 1.45 -2.55
CA THR A 109 14.58 1.32 -2.77
C THR A 109 13.80 1.75 -1.52
N THR A 110 14.15 1.24 -0.34
CA THR A 110 13.46 1.60 0.90
C THR A 110 13.66 3.07 1.27
N LEU A 111 14.83 3.65 0.99
CA LEU A 111 15.06 5.08 1.13
C LEU A 111 14.15 5.89 0.21
N LEU A 112 14.00 5.50 -1.06
CA LEU A 112 13.10 6.16 -2.00
C LEU A 112 11.63 6.08 -1.54
N LEU A 113 11.18 4.91 -1.08
CA LEU A 113 9.81 4.75 -0.55
C LEU A 113 9.56 5.64 0.67
N SER A 114 10.57 5.81 1.53
CA SER A 114 10.49 6.69 2.70
C SER A 114 10.45 8.17 2.30
N LEU A 115 11.21 8.56 1.26
CA LEU A 115 11.18 9.90 0.69
C LEU A 115 9.80 10.25 0.12
N ILE A 116 9.14 9.29 -0.53
CA ILE A 116 7.80 9.47 -1.09
C ILE A 116 6.76 9.70 0.01
N LEU A 117 6.84 8.96 1.12
CA LEU A 117 5.99 9.21 2.29
C LEU A 117 6.23 10.61 2.86
N GLY A 118 7.49 11.01 3.02
CA GLY A 118 7.86 12.32 3.55
C GLY A 118 7.42 13.48 2.65
N THR A 119 7.62 13.36 1.34
CA THR A 119 7.16 14.36 0.37
C THR A 119 5.63 14.44 0.30
N GLY A 120 4.93 13.30 0.36
CA GLY A 120 3.47 13.26 0.50
C GLY A 120 3.01 13.98 1.77
N THR A 121 3.72 13.82 2.88
CA THR A 121 3.44 14.52 4.16
C THR A 121 3.58 16.03 4.02
N VAL A 122 4.67 16.51 3.42
CA VAL A 122 4.83 17.94 3.13
C VAL A 122 3.71 18.46 2.24
N PHE A 123 3.33 17.71 1.20
CA PHE A 123 2.25 18.09 0.31
C PHE A 123 0.89 18.16 1.03
N GLY A 124 0.60 17.21 1.93
CA GLY A 124 -0.58 17.21 2.78
C GLY A 124 -0.67 18.43 3.70
N ILE A 125 0.46 18.84 4.29
CA ILE A 125 0.57 20.05 5.10
C ILE A 125 0.23 21.30 4.26
N LEU A 126 0.83 21.43 3.08
CA LEU A 126 0.66 22.60 2.20
C LEU A 126 -0.76 22.77 1.66
N MET A 127 -1.53 21.68 1.53
CA MET A 127 -2.90 21.72 1.01
C MET A 127 -3.96 22.12 2.04
N GLU A 128 -3.62 22.12 3.34
CA GLU A 128 -4.49 22.58 4.45
C GLU A 128 -5.92 22.02 4.40
N GLY A 129 -6.10 20.78 3.91
CA GLY A 129 -7.42 20.14 3.79
C GLY A 129 -8.39 20.79 2.79
N LYS A 130 -7.96 21.76 1.97
CA LYS A 130 -8.82 22.54 1.05
C LYS A 130 -9.31 21.77 -0.18
N ALA A 131 -8.84 20.54 -0.41
CA ALA A 131 -9.08 19.77 -1.62
C ALA A 131 -9.68 18.38 -1.32
N LEU A 132 -10.88 18.33 -0.74
CA LEU A 132 -11.62 17.10 -0.40
C LEU A 132 -11.71 16.09 -1.56
N HIS A 133 -11.97 16.55 -2.80
CA HIS A 133 -12.02 15.67 -3.97
C HIS A 133 -10.66 15.08 -4.34
N LEU A 134 -9.59 15.86 -4.23
CA LEU A 134 -8.23 15.40 -4.49
C LEU A 134 -7.79 14.40 -3.42
N GLN A 135 -8.13 14.66 -2.16
CA GLN A 135 -7.90 13.75 -1.05
C GLN A 135 -8.59 12.39 -1.29
N GLY A 136 -9.87 12.42 -1.68
CA GLY A 136 -10.62 11.20 -2.02
C GLY A 136 -9.99 10.43 -3.18
N LEU A 137 -9.58 11.12 -4.25
CA LEU A 137 -8.90 10.51 -5.41
C LEU A 137 -7.58 9.84 -5.01
N ILE A 138 -6.75 10.55 -4.25
CA ILE A 138 -5.46 10.08 -3.76
C ILE A 138 -5.68 8.85 -2.86
N MET A 139 -6.54 8.92 -1.83
CA MET A 139 -6.82 7.77 -0.96
C MET A 139 -7.42 6.58 -1.71
N GLY A 140 -8.35 6.83 -2.64
CA GLY A 140 -8.91 5.79 -3.50
C GLY A 140 -7.82 5.06 -4.29
N SER A 141 -6.84 5.78 -4.83
CA SER A 141 -5.73 5.17 -5.57
C SER A 141 -4.88 4.24 -4.73
N ALA A 142 -4.67 4.53 -3.45
CA ALA A 142 -4.00 3.62 -2.51
C ALA A 142 -4.79 2.33 -2.28
N ILE A 143 -6.12 2.45 -2.12
CA ILE A 143 -7.00 1.29 -1.94
C ILE A 143 -6.95 0.41 -3.20
N GLY A 144 -7.04 1.02 -4.38
CA GLY A 144 -6.97 0.31 -5.65
C GLY A 144 -5.62 -0.39 -5.88
N SER A 145 -4.51 0.27 -5.56
CA SER A 145 -3.17 -0.27 -5.81
C SER A 145 -2.83 -1.43 -4.87
N LEU A 146 -2.94 -1.24 -3.55
CA LEU A 146 -2.68 -2.31 -2.58
C LEU A 146 -3.70 -3.43 -2.72
N GLY A 147 -4.98 -3.10 -2.96
CA GLY A 147 -6.02 -4.10 -3.19
C GLY A 147 -5.70 -5.03 -4.37
N TYR A 148 -5.23 -4.47 -5.49
CA TYR A 148 -4.78 -5.26 -6.63
C TYR A 148 -3.62 -6.19 -6.26
N VAL A 149 -2.57 -5.68 -5.61
CA VAL A 149 -1.40 -6.48 -5.24
C VAL A 149 -1.74 -7.54 -4.21
N THR A 150 -2.50 -7.21 -3.16
CA THR A 150 -2.90 -8.18 -2.14
C THR A 150 -3.70 -9.33 -2.76
N ILE A 151 -4.63 -9.05 -3.67
CA ILE A 151 -5.44 -10.10 -4.30
C ILE A 151 -4.60 -10.90 -5.31
N HIS A 152 -4.00 -10.22 -6.28
CA HIS A 152 -3.38 -10.85 -7.44
C HIS A 152 -2.01 -11.47 -7.12
N GLU A 153 -1.22 -10.80 -6.30
CA GLU A 153 0.17 -11.19 -6.05
C GLU A 153 0.31 -11.99 -4.75
N MET A 154 -0.41 -11.62 -3.68
CA MET A 154 -0.27 -12.28 -2.38
C MET A 154 -1.27 -13.45 -2.23
N LEU A 155 -2.57 -13.16 -2.20
CA LEU A 155 -3.61 -14.15 -1.91
C LEU A 155 -3.70 -15.23 -2.98
N TRP A 156 -3.63 -14.86 -4.27
CA TRP A 156 -3.69 -15.83 -5.35
C TRP A 156 -2.49 -16.78 -5.35
N LYS A 157 -1.26 -16.28 -5.13
CA LYS A 157 -0.06 -17.13 -5.00
C LYS A 157 -0.14 -18.02 -3.76
N ALA A 158 -0.58 -17.48 -2.62
CA ALA A 158 -0.77 -18.26 -1.39
C ALA A 158 -1.78 -19.40 -1.57
N LYS A 159 -2.94 -19.13 -2.22
CA LYS A 159 -3.95 -20.15 -2.53
C LYS A 159 -3.41 -21.28 -3.41
N LYS A 160 -2.48 -21.00 -4.33
CA LYS A 160 -1.84 -22.03 -5.18
C LYS A 160 -0.85 -22.91 -4.42
N GLN A 161 -0.28 -22.42 -3.32
CA GLN A 161 0.76 -23.11 -2.57
C GLN A 161 0.25 -23.80 -1.29
N LEU A 162 -0.85 -23.32 -0.72
CA LEU A 162 -1.42 -23.82 0.54
C LEU A 162 -2.66 -24.68 0.30
N SER A 163 -2.98 -25.56 1.26
CA SER A 163 -4.30 -26.21 1.30
C SER A 163 -5.41 -25.17 1.51
N PHE A 164 -6.62 -25.46 1.04
CA PHE A 164 -7.75 -24.55 1.17
C PHE A 164 -8.02 -24.16 2.64
N LEU A 165 -7.95 -25.13 3.57
CA LEU A 165 -8.18 -24.89 4.99
C LEU A 165 -7.08 -24.01 5.59
N THR A 166 -5.82 -24.29 5.27
CA THR A 166 -4.67 -23.49 5.76
C THR A 166 -4.74 -22.05 5.24
N PHE A 167 -5.05 -21.87 3.95
CA PHE A 167 -5.25 -20.55 3.36
C PHE A 167 -6.36 -19.78 4.08
N LEU A 168 -7.51 -20.43 4.33
CA LEU A 168 -8.64 -19.79 5.01
C LEU A 168 -8.29 -19.41 6.45
N MET A 169 -7.57 -20.26 7.19
CA MET A 169 -7.10 -19.95 8.54
C MET A 169 -6.22 -18.69 8.56
N TRP A 170 -5.24 -18.58 7.66
CA TRP A 170 -4.39 -17.38 7.59
C TRP A 170 -5.17 -16.13 7.16
N ALA A 171 -6.06 -16.25 6.17
CA ALA A 171 -6.87 -15.14 5.70
C ALA A 171 -7.80 -14.60 6.80
N THR A 172 -8.52 -15.49 7.50
CA THR A 172 -9.40 -15.13 8.62
C THR A 172 -8.61 -14.57 9.81
N SER A 173 -7.45 -15.14 10.13
CA SER A 173 -6.57 -14.60 11.17
C SER A 173 -6.09 -13.19 10.84
N GLY A 174 -5.70 -12.93 9.59
CA GLY A 174 -5.31 -11.59 9.13
C GLY A 174 -6.46 -10.59 9.24
N PHE A 175 -7.66 -10.97 8.80
CA PHE A 175 -8.86 -10.15 8.92
C PHE A 175 -9.21 -9.83 10.38
N LEU A 176 -9.12 -10.82 11.27
CA LEU A 176 -9.38 -10.64 12.69
C LEU A 176 -8.36 -9.70 13.33
N LEU A 177 -7.08 -9.85 12.99
CA LEU A 177 -6.00 -8.96 13.46
C LEU A 177 -6.24 -7.51 13.03
N ILE A 178 -6.61 -7.27 11.77
CA ILE A 178 -6.98 -5.94 11.28
C ILE A 178 -8.17 -5.39 12.07
N THR A 179 -9.20 -6.20 12.30
CA THR A 179 -10.39 -5.79 13.06
C THR A 179 -10.02 -5.35 14.48
N VAL A 180 -9.21 -6.15 15.17
CA VAL A 180 -8.72 -5.83 16.52
C VAL A 180 -7.87 -4.55 16.51
N PHE A 181 -6.98 -4.41 15.53
CA PHE A 181 -6.17 -3.21 15.36
C PHE A 181 -7.05 -1.96 15.17
N THR A 182 -8.07 -2.03 14.31
CA THR A 182 -8.98 -0.90 14.08
C THR A 182 -9.82 -0.55 15.31
N LEU A 183 -10.22 -1.54 16.12
CA LEU A 183 -10.94 -1.30 17.37
C LEU A 183 -10.04 -0.59 18.40
N PHE A 184 -8.78 -1.00 18.50
CA PHE A 184 -7.81 -0.36 19.40
C PHE A 184 -7.47 1.07 18.93
N ALA A 185 -7.27 1.26 17.63
CA ALA A 185 -6.94 2.56 17.04
C ALA A 185 -8.13 3.54 17.03
N GLY A 186 -9.38 3.06 16.98
CA GLY A 186 -10.58 3.90 16.97
C GLY A 186 -11.01 4.42 18.36
N HIS A 187 -10.39 3.95 19.44
CA HIS A 187 -10.66 4.39 20.81
C HIS A 187 -9.72 5.51 21.29
N HIS A 188 -8.80 5.98 20.45
CA HIS A 188 -7.84 7.06 20.71
C HIS A 188 -7.86 8.08 19.57
#